data_AF-A0A2K3LN72-F1
#
_entry.id   AF-A0A2K3LN72-F1
#
_cell.length_a   1.000
_cell.length_b   1.000
_cell.length_c   1.000
_cell.angle_alpha   90.00
_cell.angle_beta   90.00
_cell.angle_gamma   90.00
#
_symmetry.space_group_name_H-M   'P 1'
#
loop_
_entity.id
_entity.type
_entity.pdbx_description
1 polymer ?
#
loop_
_entity_poly.entity_id
_entity_poly.type
_entity_poly.pdbx_seq_one_letter_code
_entity_poly.pdbx_strand_id
1 'polypeptide(L)'
;CNTWNFIMTIQQTIDDSSSSSSSTAVSLKKYDVFINFHGEDTRKNFTSHLQAALSKEVITFIDENELEKGDEISSVLIKAIEGSYVSIVIFSEDYASSKWCLNELVKILD
;
A
#
# COMPACT_ATOMS: atom_id res chain seq x y z
N CYS A 1 25.12 -12.93 -6.94
CA CYS A 1 24.04 -12.66 -5.97
C CYS A 1 23.75 -11.18 -6.02
N ASN A 2 22.60 -10.79 -6.57
CA ASN A 2 22.20 -9.39 -6.55
C ASN A 2 21.69 -9.09 -5.15
N THR A 3 22.41 -8.26 -4.41
CA THR A 3 21.97 -7.77 -3.12
C THR A 3 20.83 -6.78 -3.38
N TRP A 4 19.65 -7.10 -2.92
CA TRP A 4 18.48 -6.24 -3.03
C TRP A 4 18.56 -5.20 -1.90
N ASN A 5 18.82 -3.94 -2.24
CA ASN A 5 18.91 -2.84 -1.26
C ASN A 5 17.56 -2.16 -1.10
N PHE A 6 16.61 -2.86 -0.48
CA PHE A 6 15.28 -2.31 -0.16
C PHE A 6 15.02 -2.43 1.34
N ILE A 7 14.25 -1.48 1.89
CA ILE A 7 13.68 -1.60 3.22
C ILE A 7 12.17 -1.79 3.05
N MET A 8 11.66 -2.90 3.57
CA MET A 8 10.21 -3.14 3.63
C MET A 8 9.72 -2.83 5.04
N THR A 9 8.60 -2.11 5.14
CA THR A 9 7.85 -1.97 6.39
C THR A 9 6.40 -2.40 6.20
N ILE A 10 5.78 -2.80 7.31
CA ILE A 10 4.38 -3.22 7.38
C ILE A 10 3.70 -2.30 8.39
N GLN A 11 2.71 -1.53 7.93
CA GLN A 11 1.92 -0.61 8.75
C GLN A 11 0.49 -1.13 8.86
N GLN A 12 0.01 -1.32 10.08
CA GLN A 12 -1.41 -1.64 10.33
C GLN A 12 -2.23 -0.36 10.23
N THR A 13 -3.41 -0.45 9.62
CA THR A 13 -4.42 0.61 9.69
C THR A 13 -5.16 0.48 11.03
N ILE A 14 -5.05 1.49 11.89
CA ILE A 14 -5.73 1.48 13.19
C ILE A 14 -7.14 2.01 12.98
N ASP A 15 -8.15 1.13 13.07
CA ASP A 15 -9.53 1.56 13.17
C ASP A 15 -9.75 2.07 14.62
N ASP A 16 -9.77 3.39 14.81
CA ASP A 16 -10.09 4.05 16.09
C ASP A 16 -11.52 3.67 16.54
N SER A 17 -11.60 2.53 17.23
CA SER A 17 -12.82 1.97 17.74
C SER A 17 -13.17 2.69 19.05
N SER A 18 -13.77 3.88 18.96
CA SER A 18 -14.42 4.49 20.12
C SER A 18 -15.54 3.56 20.61
N SER A 19 -15.39 3.03 21.82
CA SER A 19 -16.29 2.04 22.39
C SER A 19 -17.65 2.64 22.73
N SER A 20 -18.61 2.57 21.80
CA SER A 20 -20.04 2.73 22.11
C SER A 20 -20.79 1.46 21.69
N SER A 21 -21.36 0.78 22.67
CA SER A 21 -22.12 -0.46 22.52
C SER A 21 -23.35 -0.27 21.64
N SER A 22 -23.26 -0.68 20.37
CA SER A 22 -24.38 -0.98 19.47
C SER A 22 -23.84 -1.70 18.24
N SER A 23 -24.27 -2.96 18.03
CA SER A 23 -23.99 -3.84 16.87
C SER A 23 -22.69 -3.58 16.10
N THR A 24 -21.67 -4.42 16.33
CA THR A 24 -20.39 -4.41 15.62
C THR A 24 -20.61 -4.56 14.11
N ALA A 25 -20.81 -3.46 13.39
CA ALA A 25 -20.60 -3.42 11.96
C ALA A 25 -19.08 -3.51 11.79
N VAL A 26 -18.56 -4.74 11.74
CA VAL A 26 -17.17 -4.97 11.34
C VAL A 26 -17.07 -4.34 9.95
N SER A 27 -16.35 -3.22 9.86
CA SER A 27 -15.98 -2.61 8.59
C SER A 27 -15.19 -3.66 7.82
N LEU A 28 -15.84 -4.38 6.92
CA LEU A 28 -15.17 -5.34 6.06
C LEU A 28 -14.27 -4.54 5.13
N LYS A 29 -12.95 -4.59 5.41
CA LYS A 29 -11.95 -4.03 4.50
C LYS A 29 -12.07 -4.73 3.14
N LYS A 30 -11.96 -3.95 2.07
CA LYS A 30 -12.12 -4.42 0.70
C LYS A 30 -10.88 -5.21 0.24
N TYR A 31 -9.73 -4.86 0.79
CA TYR A 31 -8.45 -5.48 0.53
C TYR A 31 -7.83 -5.91 1.86
N ASP A 32 -7.01 -6.94 1.82
CA ASP A 32 -6.25 -7.36 2.98
C ASP A 32 -4.95 -6.55 3.10
N VAL A 33 -4.31 -6.31 1.97
CA VAL A 33 -3.00 -5.66 1.89
C VAL A 33 -3.00 -4.61 0.78
N PHE A 34 -2.57 -3.40 1.13
CA PHE A 34 -2.18 -2.34 0.19
C PHE A 34 -0.65 -2.39 0.01
N ILE A 35 -0.14 -2.35 -1.22
CA ILE A 35 1.31 -2.36 -1.51
C ILE A 35 1.69 -1.05 -2.21
N ASN A 36 2.61 -0.30 -1.59
CA ASN A 36 3.16 0.95 -2.11
C ASN A 36 4.67 0.84 -2.33
N PHE A 37 5.14 1.31 -3.48
CA PHE A 37 6.52 1.11 -3.93
C PHE A 37 6.89 2.12 -5.03
N HIS A 38 8.19 2.29 -5.29
CA HIS A 38 8.61 2.98 -6.49
C HIS A 38 8.56 2.04 -7.70
N GLY A 39 7.64 2.31 -8.63
CA GLY A 39 7.40 1.48 -9.81
C GLY A 39 8.65 1.18 -10.62
N GLU A 40 9.47 2.20 -10.90
CA GLU A 40 10.68 2.05 -11.72
C GLU A 40 11.72 1.14 -11.07
N ASP A 41 11.81 1.16 -9.73
CA ASP A 41 12.86 0.43 -9.00
C ASP A 41 12.54 -1.06 -8.83
N THR A 42 11.28 -1.38 -8.53
CA THR A 42 10.93 -2.69 -7.96
C THR A 42 9.82 -3.44 -8.69
N ARG A 43 9.06 -2.81 -9.61
CA ARG A 43 7.87 -3.42 -10.26
C ARG A 43 8.16 -4.80 -10.85
N LYS A 44 9.15 -4.89 -11.73
CA LYS A 44 9.45 -6.10 -12.50
C LYS A 44 10.17 -7.19 -11.68
N ASN A 45 10.54 -6.86 -10.44
CA ASN A 45 11.56 -7.55 -9.69
C ASN A 45 10.97 -8.07 -8.36
N PHE A 46 11.26 -7.37 -7.27
CA PHE A 46 10.82 -7.75 -5.95
C PHE A 46 9.30 -7.65 -5.79
N THR A 47 8.68 -6.59 -6.30
CA THR A 47 7.24 -6.35 -6.13
C THR A 47 6.39 -7.36 -6.90
N SER A 48 6.78 -7.75 -8.12
CA SER A 48 6.08 -8.80 -8.88
C SER A 48 6.12 -10.15 -8.16
N HIS A 49 7.26 -10.52 -7.57
CA HIS A 49 7.38 -11.74 -6.77
C HIS A 49 6.55 -11.68 -5.49
N LEU A 50 6.56 -10.55 -4.79
CA LEU A 50 5.74 -10.34 -3.59
C LEU A 50 4.25 -10.46 -3.91
N GLN A 51 3.78 -9.79 -4.97
CA GLN A 51 2.40 -9.91 -5.45
C GLN A 51 2.03 -11.36 -5.76
N ALA A 52 2.87 -12.07 -6.53
CA ALA A 52 2.62 -13.45 -6.91
C ALA A 52 2.58 -14.41 -5.70
N ALA A 53 3.30 -14.08 -4.63
CA ALA A 53 3.25 -14.83 -3.38
C ALA A 53 1.97 -14.53 -2.58
N LEU A 54 1.62 -13.24 -2.41
CA LEU A 54 0.48 -12.81 -1.61
C LEU A 54 -0.88 -13.14 -2.25
N SER A 55 -1.00 -13.03 -3.58
CA SER A 55 -2.24 -13.29 -4.31
C SER A 55 -2.80 -14.72 -4.17
N LYS A 56 -2.03 -15.64 -3.57
CA LYS A 56 -2.47 -17.00 -3.26
C LYS A 56 -3.29 -17.10 -1.97
N GLU A 57 -3.13 -16.14 -1.07
CA GLU A 57 -3.69 -16.20 0.29
C GLU A 57 -4.55 -14.98 0.65
N VAL A 58 -4.27 -13.82 0.05
CA VAL A 58 -4.90 -12.55 0.44
C VAL A 58 -5.26 -11.70 -0.78
N ILE A 59 -6.25 -10.82 -0.60
CA ILE A 59 -6.68 -9.85 -1.61
C ILE A 59 -5.79 -8.61 -1.52
N THR A 60 -4.89 -8.44 -2.48
CA THR A 60 -3.96 -7.30 -2.51
C THR A 60 -4.48 -6.18 -3.43
N PHE A 61 -4.36 -4.93 -2.98
CA PHE A 61 -4.33 -3.77 -3.86
C PHE A 61 -2.87 -3.36 -4.09
N ILE A 62 -2.50 -3.17 -5.35
CA ILE A 62 -1.16 -2.72 -5.71
C ILE A 62 -1.28 -1.34 -6.31
N ASP A 63 -0.53 -0.42 -5.73
CA ASP A 63 -0.36 0.89 -6.30
C ASP A 63 0.49 0.79 -7.57
N GLU A 64 -0.18 0.62 -8.69
CA GLU A 64 0.46 0.71 -10.00
C GLU A 64 0.64 2.19 -10.35
N ASN A 65 1.72 2.82 -9.84
CA ASN A 65 2.05 4.25 -10.10
C ASN A 65 2.17 4.62 -11.60
N GLU A 66 1.96 3.67 -12.52
CA GLU A 66 1.89 3.87 -13.97
C GLU A 66 0.47 4.15 -14.51
N LEU A 67 -0.59 3.85 -13.75
CA LEU A 67 -1.96 4.03 -14.22
C LEU A 67 -2.49 5.45 -13.90
N GLU A 68 -2.41 6.27 -14.94
CA GLU A 68 -3.12 7.53 -15.18
C GLU A 68 -2.70 8.76 -14.35
N LYS A 69 -1.78 9.48 -15.00
CA LYS A 69 -1.28 10.82 -14.69
C LYS A 69 -2.36 11.83 -14.26
N GLY A 70 -2.24 12.29 -13.03
CA GLY A 70 -2.74 13.56 -12.51
C GLY A 70 -1.89 13.99 -11.31
N ASP A 71 -1.91 15.26 -10.92
CA ASP A 71 -1.18 15.75 -9.72
C ASP A 71 -1.89 15.38 -8.41
N GLU A 72 -3.12 14.87 -8.48
CA GLU A 72 -3.97 14.55 -7.33
C GLU A 72 -4.01 13.05 -7.05
N ILE A 73 -3.93 12.69 -5.77
CA ILE A 73 -4.16 11.31 -5.30
C ILE A 73 -5.58 10.89 -5.70
N SER A 74 -5.69 9.81 -6.47
CA SER A 74 -7.00 9.31 -6.90
C SER A 74 -7.86 8.91 -5.69
N SER A 75 -9.14 9.25 -5.73
CA SER A 75 -10.13 8.79 -4.74
C SER A 75 -10.19 7.26 -4.63
N VAL A 76 -9.79 6.53 -5.68
CA VAL A 76 -9.67 5.06 -5.66
C VAL A 76 -8.53 4.63 -4.74
N LEU A 77 -7.41 5.35 -4.77
CA LEU A 77 -6.24 5.04 -3.95
C LEU A 77 -6.51 5.28 -2.47
N ILE A 78 -7.11 6.43 -2.12
CA ILE A 78 -7.49 6.74 -0.74
C ILE A 78 -8.40 5.64 -0.18
N LYS A 79 -9.41 5.24 -0.96
CA LYS A 79 -10.32 4.14 -0.58
C LYS A 79 -9.61 2.79 -0.47
N ALA A 80 -8.56 2.56 -1.24
CA ALA A 80 -7.78 1.33 -1.14
C ALA A 80 -6.94 1.32 0.14
N ILE A 81 -6.33 2.44 0.52
CA ILE A 81 -5.57 2.58 1.78
C ILE A 81 -6.49 2.40 2.99
N GLU A 82 -7.57 3.19 3.07
CA GLU A 82 -8.56 3.10 4.17
C GLU A 82 -9.26 1.73 4.21
N GLY A 83 -9.47 1.15 3.04
CA GLY A 83 -10.11 -0.14 2.82
C GLY A 83 -9.18 -1.34 2.90
N SER A 84 -7.94 -1.18 3.39
CA SER A 84 -6.99 -2.27 3.65
C SER A 84 -6.74 -2.47 5.15
N TYR A 85 -6.45 -3.71 5.59
CA TYR A 85 -6.02 -3.97 6.97
C TYR A 85 -4.56 -3.59 7.21
N VAL A 86 -3.73 -3.76 6.19
CA VAL A 86 -2.28 -3.58 6.26
C VAL A 86 -1.77 -2.88 5.02
N SER A 87 -0.80 -1.99 5.19
CA SER A 87 -0.03 -1.38 4.11
C SER A 87 1.42 -1.89 4.16
N ILE A 88 1.91 -2.42 3.04
CA ILE A 88 3.32 -2.75 2.84
C ILE A 88 3.96 -1.61 2.05
N VAL A 89 4.98 -0.97 2.61
CA VAL A 89 5.76 0.07 1.93
C VAL A 89 7.14 -0.45 1.62
N ILE A 90 7.54 -0.38 0.35
CA ILE A 90 8.82 -0.85 -0.16
C ILE A 90 9.68 0.38 -0.50
N PHE A 91 10.58 0.73 0.40
CA PHE A 91 11.56 1.79 0.19
C PHE A 91 12.71 1.28 -0.66
N SER A 92 12.95 1.97 -1.77
CA SER A 92 14.04 1.75 -2.72
C SER A 92 14.83 3.04 -2.94
N GLU A 93 15.88 2.98 -3.76
CA GLU A 93 16.83 4.09 -3.96
C GLU A 93 16.14 5.40 -4.36
N ASP A 94 15.19 5.35 -5.30
CA ASP A 94 14.51 6.54 -5.83
C ASP A 94 13.10 6.77 -5.26
N TYR A 95 12.71 5.99 -4.25
CA TYR A 95 11.38 6.13 -3.63
C TYR A 95 11.10 7.55 -3.14
N ALA A 96 12.05 8.15 -2.42
CA ALA A 96 11.91 9.52 -1.89
C ALA A 96 12.07 10.61 -2.96
N SER A 97 12.55 10.27 -4.16
CA SER A 97 12.62 11.17 -5.30
C SER A 97 11.26 11.33 -5.98
N SER A 98 10.37 10.35 -5.82
CA SER A 98 9.00 10.38 -6.33
C SER A 98 8.07 11.13 -5.36
N LYS A 99 7.64 12.34 -5.75
CA LYS A 99 6.59 13.09 -5.02
C LYS A 99 5.33 12.28 -4.83
N TRP A 100 5.01 11.43 -5.78
CA TRP A 100 3.84 10.56 -5.74
C TRP A 100 3.97 9.54 -4.60
N CYS A 101 5.09 8.80 -4.55
CA CYS A 101 5.34 7.84 -3.46
C CYS A 101 5.30 8.52 -2.08
N LEU A 102 5.84 9.74 -1.94
CA LEU A 102 5.79 10.48 -0.68
C LEU A 102 4.37 10.93 -0.29
N ASN A 103 3.56 11.38 -1.25
CA ASN A 103 2.17 11.78 -0.99
C ASN A 103 1.33 10.60 -0.50
N GLU A 104 1.57 9.41 -1.06
CA GLU A 104 0.91 8.18 -0.65
C GLU A 104 1.38 7.73 0.73
N LEU A 105 2.69 7.81 1.00
CA LEU A 105 3.24 7.51 2.31
C LEU A 105 2.60 8.35 3.42
N VAL A 106 2.41 9.66 3.18
CA VAL A 106 1.70 10.53 4.13
C VAL A 106 0.29 10.01 4.40
N LYS A 107 -0.43 9.57 3.37
CA LYS A 107 -1.79 9.01 3.54
C LYS A 107 -1.84 7.66 4.26
N ILE A 108 -0.78 6.86 4.17
CA ILE A 108 -0.66 5.60 4.91
C ILE A 108 -0.40 5.86 6.40
N LEU A 109 0.26 6.98 6.73
CA LEU A 109 0.66 7.35 8.09
C LEU A 109 -0.35 8.28 8.79
N ASP A 110 -1.22 8.95 8.04
CA ASP A 110 -2.35 9.75 8.53
C ASP A 110 -3.39 8.88 9.26
#